data_AF-A0A841AFW9-F1
#
_entry.id   AF-A0A841AFW9-F1
#
_cell.length_a   1.000
_cell.length_b   1.000
_cell.length_c   1.000
_cell.angle_alpha   90.00
_cell.angle_beta   90.00
_cell.angle_gamma   90.00
#
_symmetry.space_group_name_H-M   'P 1'
#
loop_
_entity.id
_entity.type
_entity.pdbx_description
1 polymer ?
#
loop_
_entity_poly.entity_id
_entity_poly.type
_entity_poly.pdbx_seq_one_letter_code
_entity_poly.pdbx_strand_id
1 'polypeptide(L)'
;MNELRPAERSGIDPGDPGGEDRAAPAPRRTRDGAVLVGPSVRSRYLPGALIGLPLLSLLLAPFAAAGLQEWRFSRLRAGHDGMLEQLLAPSTVQLLVGALALWAVFALWGLVPLLLTRTVVLLDEEAGTLTLRKGVGTRDRARLSQVEYAVGEAERGSMGLIGVRAEGEAEPRQWVIPEIGWDAAAFDGLRVLQQAAGFTPAPPRRVLVAEARRAHRERNHRELAARAGMPWREEYARDEALFRAEFDRIRRVLGGKEQPREGDPTP
;
A
#
# COMPACT_ATOMS: atom_id res chain seq x y z
N MET A 1 -0.63 -65.79 1.35
CA MET A 1 -1.93 -65.22 0.93
C MET A 1 -2.59 -64.65 2.18
N ASN A 2 -3.16 -63.44 2.07
CA ASN A 2 -3.67 -62.55 3.13
C ASN A 2 -2.64 -61.65 3.85
N GLU A 3 -2.42 -60.50 3.21
CA GLU A 3 -2.56 -59.14 3.74
C GLU A 3 -2.39 -58.92 5.25
N LEU A 4 -1.18 -58.48 5.64
CA LEU A 4 -0.97 -57.66 6.83
C LEU A 4 -1.18 -56.20 6.41
N ARG A 5 -2.31 -55.59 6.81
CA ARG A 5 -2.47 -54.13 6.84
C ARG A 5 -1.67 -53.57 8.02
N PRO A 6 -0.67 -52.70 7.82
CA PRO A 6 -0.19 -51.84 8.89
C PRO A 6 -1.01 -50.55 8.90
N ALA A 7 -1.61 -50.31 10.06
CA ALA A 7 -2.10 -49.05 10.62
C ALA A 7 -1.97 -47.80 9.73
N GLU A 8 -3.12 -47.22 9.38
CA GLU A 8 -3.28 -45.78 9.09
C GLU A 8 -2.67 -44.97 10.24
N ARG A 9 -1.39 -44.63 10.13
CA ARG A 9 -0.88 -43.42 10.73
C ARG A 9 -1.38 -42.28 9.86
N SER A 10 -2.42 -41.62 10.33
CA SER A 10 -2.82 -40.27 9.94
C SER A 10 -1.60 -39.34 10.01
N GLY A 11 -0.82 -39.33 8.93
CA GLY A 11 0.17 -38.30 8.67
C GLY A 11 -0.58 -37.05 8.28
N ILE A 12 -0.88 -36.21 9.28
CA ILE A 12 -1.04 -34.78 9.02
C ILE A 12 0.35 -34.31 8.62
N ASP A 13 0.57 -34.21 7.32
CA ASP A 13 1.70 -33.51 6.74
C ASP A 13 1.56 -32.03 7.13
N PRO A 14 2.49 -31.42 7.90
CA PRO A 14 2.42 -30.00 8.25
C PRO A 14 2.80 -29.09 7.06
N GLY A 15 2.88 -29.64 5.85
CA GLY A 15 3.36 -28.98 4.64
C GLY A 15 2.30 -28.54 3.63
N ASP A 16 1.00 -28.69 3.91
CA ASP A 16 -0.04 -28.18 3.00
C ASP A 16 -0.66 -26.87 3.52
N PRO A 17 -0.11 -25.69 3.16
CA PRO A 17 -0.85 -24.46 3.31
C PRO A 17 -1.96 -24.50 2.27
N GLY A 18 -3.12 -24.99 2.69
CA GLY A 18 -4.32 -25.11 1.89
C GLY A 18 -4.47 -23.98 0.87
N GLY A 19 -4.43 -24.37 -0.40
CA GLY A 19 -5.68 -24.47 -1.14
C GLY A 19 -6.52 -23.19 -1.22
N GLU A 20 -5.89 -22.04 -1.32
CA GLU A 20 -6.40 -20.95 -2.14
C GLU A 20 -5.29 -20.60 -3.12
N ASP A 21 -5.55 -20.84 -4.41
CA ASP A 21 -4.94 -20.08 -5.50
C ASP A 21 -5.13 -18.58 -5.20
N ARG A 22 -4.26 -18.02 -4.36
CA ARG A 22 -4.02 -16.59 -4.29
C ARG A 22 -3.34 -16.26 -5.60
N ALA A 23 -4.15 -16.10 -6.64
CA ALA A 23 -3.74 -15.71 -7.98
C ALA A 23 -2.59 -14.73 -7.84
N ALA A 24 -1.42 -15.10 -8.38
CA ALA A 24 -0.24 -14.26 -8.33
C ALA A 24 -0.66 -12.84 -8.74
N PRO A 25 -0.26 -11.80 -7.98
CA PRO A 25 -0.76 -10.46 -8.22
C PRO A 25 -0.55 -10.11 -9.69
N ALA A 26 -1.66 -9.82 -10.36
CA ALA A 26 -1.71 -9.51 -11.77
C ALA A 26 -1.77 -7.99 -11.94
N PRO A 27 -1.22 -7.45 -13.04
CA PRO A 27 -1.38 -6.05 -13.36
C PRO A 27 -2.87 -5.68 -13.46
N ARG A 28 -3.23 -4.49 -12.96
CA ARG A 28 -4.59 -3.99 -13.13
C ARG A 28 -4.82 -3.55 -14.57
N ARG A 29 -5.99 -3.85 -15.12
CA ARG A 29 -6.41 -3.42 -16.45
C ARG A 29 -7.62 -2.49 -16.37
N THR A 30 -7.75 -1.58 -17.34
CA THR A 30 -8.98 -0.81 -17.56
C THR A 30 -10.04 -1.70 -18.22
N ARG A 31 -11.27 -1.19 -18.38
CA ARG A 31 -12.33 -1.90 -19.12
C ARG A 31 -11.95 -2.20 -20.57
N ASP A 32 -11.15 -1.32 -21.16
CA ASP A 32 -10.66 -1.42 -22.54
C ASP A 32 -9.39 -2.30 -22.63
N GLY A 33 -9.03 -3.03 -21.58
CA GLY A 33 -7.89 -3.97 -21.57
C GLY A 33 -6.53 -3.33 -21.30
N ALA A 34 -6.40 -2.00 -21.35
CA ALA A 34 -5.13 -1.31 -21.12
C ALA A 34 -4.59 -1.53 -19.71
N VAL A 35 -3.30 -1.87 -19.61
CA VAL A 35 -2.58 -2.10 -18.36
C VAL A 35 -2.32 -0.79 -17.64
N LEU A 36 -2.61 -0.77 -16.35
CA LEU A 36 -2.49 0.40 -15.50
C LEU A 36 -1.17 0.37 -14.74
N VAL A 37 -0.29 1.33 -15.04
CA VAL A 37 0.99 1.53 -14.37
C VAL A 37 0.83 2.67 -13.35
N GLY A 38 0.90 2.32 -12.07
CA GLY A 38 0.66 3.24 -10.95
C GLY A 38 -0.56 2.86 -10.09
N PRO A 39 -0.82 3.62 -9.01
CA PRO A 39 -1.89 3.30 -8.09
C PRO A 39 -3.28 3.59 -8.69
N SER A 40 -4.25 2.72 -8.37
CA SER A 40 -5.66 3.00 -8.67
C SER A 40 -6.29 3.82 -7.55
N VAL A 41 -7.31 4.60 -7.91
CA VAL A 41 -8.11 5.37 -6.94
C VAL A 41 -8.66 4.44 -5.87
N ARG A 42 -9.21 3.30 -6.28
CA ARG A 42 -9.81 2.32 -5.37
C ARG A 42 -8.81 1.80 -4.34
N SER A 43 -7.57 1.46 -4.71
CA SER A 43 -6.64 0.91 -3.72
C SER A 43 -6.06 1.94 -2.76
N ARG A 44 -6.01 3.23 -3.13
CA ARG A 44 -5.59 4.31 -2.22
C ARG A 44 -6.72 4.78 -1.31
N TYR A 45 -7.93 4.87 -1.84
CA TYR A 45 -9.03 5.56 -1.19
C TYR A 45 -9.95 4.64 -0.39
N LEU A 46 -10.22 3.43 -0.89
CA LEU A 46 -11.23 2.54 -0.32
C LEU A 46 -10.97 2.17 1.15
N PRO A 47 -9.74 1.86 1.60
CA PRO A 47 -9.49 1.54 3.01
C PRO A 47 -9.78 2.74 3.94
N GLY A 48 -9.35 3.94 3.55
CA GLY A 48 -9.60 5.15 4.33
C GLY A 48 -11.08 5.49 4.37
N ALA A 49 -11.78 5.37 3.24
CA ALA A 49 -13.20 5.66 3.13
C ALA A 49 -14.09 4.65 3.87
N LEU A 50 -13.71 3.38 3.96
CA LEU A 50 -14.54 2.35 4.60
C LEU A 50 -14.21 2.12 6.09
N ILE A 51 -13.03 2.51 6.56
CA ILE A 51 -12.60 2.24 7.94
C ILE A 51 -12.36 3.54 8.70
N GLY A 52 -11.51 4.43 8.17
CA GLY A 52 -11.12 5.65 8.87
C GLY A 52 -12.22 6.71 8.93
N LEU A 53 -12.84 7.00 7.78
CA LEU A 53 -13.86 8.05 7.68
C LEU A 53 -15.13 7.73 8.48
N PRO A 54 -15.69 6.50 8.47
CA PRO A 54 -16.87 6.18 9.26
C PRO A 54 -16.66 6.39 10.77
N LEU A 55 -15.47 6.06 11.29
CA LEU A 55 -15.14 6.28 12.71
C LEU A 55 -15.13 7.78 13.05
N LEU A 56 -14.50 8.61 12.21
CA LEU A 56 -14.51 10.07 12.38
C LEU A 56 -15.92 10.65 12.26
N SER A 57 -16.71 10.15 11.31
CA SER A 57 -18.09 10.60 11.10
C SER A 57 -19.00 10.23 12.26
N LEU A 58 -18.82 9.06 12.86
CA LEU A 58 -19.55 8.66 14.08
C LEU A 58 -19.15 9.53 15.28
N LEU A 59 -17.86 9.84 15.43
CA LEU A 59 -17.38 10.71 16.49
C LEU A 59 -17.96 12.13 16.38
N LEU A 60 -18.13 12.64 15.16
CA LEU A 60 -18.65 13.98 14.88
C LEU A 60 -20.17 14.03 14.65
N ALA A 61 -20.84 12.88 14.60
CA ALA A 61 -22.28 12.77 14.35
C ALA A 61 -23.16 13.62 15.29
N PRO A 62 -22.85 13.78 16.60
CA PRO A 62 -23.65 14.62 17.48
C PRO A 62 -23.75 16.08 17.01
N PHE A 63 -22.70 16.65 16.43
CA PHE A 63 -22.70 18.02 15.91
C PHE A 63 -23.59 18.14 14.67
N ALA A 64 -23.50 17.18 13.75
CA ALA A 64 -24.37 17.14 12.58
C ALA A 64 -25.83 16.91 12.95
N ALA A 65 -26.11 16.05 13.94
CA ALA A 65 -27.45 15.79 14.44
C ALA A 65 -28.06 17.04 15.11
N ALA A 66 -27.29 17.80 15.89
CA ALA A 66 -27.74 19.07 16.45
C ALA A 66 -28.12 20.08 15.35
N GLY A 67 -27.32 20.16 14.27
CA GLY A 67 -27.65 20.98 13.09
C GLY A 67 -28.94 20.53 12.39
N LEU A 68 -29.14 19.22 12.22
CA LEU A 68 -30.37 18.65 11.65
C LEU A 68 -31.59 18.92 12.54
N GLN A 69 -31.42 18.87 13.86
CA GLN A 69 -32.47 19.17 14.83
C GLN A 69 -32.91 20.64 14.75
N GLU A 70 -31.95 21.57 14.70
CA GLU A 70 -32.25 23.01 14.58
C GLU A 70 -32.92 23.32 13.24
N TRP A 71 -32.44 22.72 12.14
CA TRP A 71 -33.06 22.84 10.83
C TRP A 71 -34.51 22.33 10.85
N ARG A 72 -34.75 21.14 11.41
CA ARG A 72 -36.11 20.57 11.53
C ARG A 72 -37.02 21.48 12.35
N PHE A 73 -36.53 22.02 13.46
CA PHE A 73 -37.31 22.90 14.32
C PHE A 73 -37.68 24.22 13.62
N SER A 74 -36.76 24.78 12.84
CA SER A 74 -37.03 25.93 11.96
C SER A 74 -38.11 25.62 10.91
N ARG A 75 -38.06 24.44 10.28
CA ARG A 75 -39.07 23.98 9.31
C ARG A 75 -40.46 23.83 9.92
N LEU A 76 -40.54 23.23 11.10
CA LEU A 76 -41.80 23.09 11.85
C LEU A 76 -42.39 24.46 12.22
N ARG A 77 -41.56 25.42 12.66
CA ARG A 77 -41.99 26.80 12.92
C ARG A 77 -42.50 27.51 11.66
N ALA A 78 -41.92 27.20 10.50
CA ALA A 78 -42.40 27.68 9.20
C ALA A 78 -43.64 26.93 8.69
N GLY A 79 -44.30 26.10 9.53
CA GLY A 79 -45.52 25.38 9.19
C GLY A 79 -45.32 24.13 8.33
N HIS A 80 -44.08 23.69 8.12
CA HIS A 80 -43.79 22.47 7.36
C HIS A 80 -43.73 21.26 8.29
N ASP A 81 -44.74 20.40 8.21
CA ASP A 81 -44.80 19.12 8.94
C ASP A 81 -44.96 17.95 7.94
N GLY A 82 -44.00 17.87 7.02
CA GLY A 82 -43.98 16.83 6.00
C GLY A 82 -43.45 15.49 6.54
N MET A 83 -43.54 14.46 5.69
CA MET A 83 -43.02 13.12 5.97
C MET A 83 -41.52 13.14 6.34
N LEU A 84 -40.74 14.06 5.78
CA LEU A 84 -39.29 14.17 6.02
C LEU A 84 -38.99 14.71 7.42
N GLU A 85 -39.76 15.70 7.88
CA GLU A 85 -39.68 16.23 9.24
C GLU A 85 -40.15 15.21 10.29
N GLN A 86 -41.10 14.33 9.96
CA GLN A 86 -41.53 13.21 10.81
C GLN A 86 -40.48 12.08 10.85
N LEU A 87 -39.87 11.73 9.72
CA LEU A 87 -38.82 10.72 9.65
C LEU A 87 -37.58 11.13 10.47
N LEU A 88 -37.24 12.42 10.45
CA LEU A 88 -36.16 13.00 11.25
C LEU A 88 -36.57 13.27 12.71
N ALA A 89 -37.76 12.86 13.15
CA ALA A 89 -38.17 13.07 14.54
C ALA A 89 -37.32 12.33 15.58
N PRO A 90 -36.95 11.05 15.37
CA PRO A 90 -36.13 10.32 16.32
C PRO A 90 -34.67 10.81 16.29
N SER A 91 -34.09 11.04 17.47
CA SER A 91 -32.69 11.45 17.62
C SER A 91 -31.70 10.43 17.04
N THR A 92 -32.02 9.13 17.13
CA THR A 92 -31.21 8.05 16.52
C THR A 92 -31.14 8.19 15.00
N VAL A 93 -32.24 8.58 14.35
CA VAL A 93 -32.27 8.80 12.89
C VAL A 93 -31.43 10.03 12.54
N GLN A 94 -31.51 11.11 13.31
CA GLN A 94 -30.68 12.31 13.10
C GLN A 94 -29.18 12.01 13.27
N LEU A 95 -28.80 11.19 14.25
CA LEU A 95 -27.41 10.74 14.44
C LEU A 95 -26.93 9.88 13.27
N LEU A 96 -27.75 8.93 12.79
CA LEU A 96 -27.40 8.09 11.65
C LEU A 96 -27.25 8.92 10.38
N VAL A 97 -28.21 9.79 10.09
CA VAL A 97 -28.17 10.67 8.91
C VAL A 97 -26.99 11.64 9.01
N GLY A 98 -26.73 12.21 10.18
CA GLY A 98 -25.57 13.07 10.43
C GLY A 98 -24.25 12.35 10.19
N ALA A 99 -24.10 11.12 10.70
CA ALA A 99 -22.92 10.29 10.47
C ALA A 99 -22.73 9.98 8.98
N LEU A 100 -23.79 9.55 8.29
CA LEU A 100 -23.73 9.23 6.85
C LEU A 100 -23.44 10.46 5.99
N ALA A 101 -24.02 11.62 6.32
CA ALA A 101 -23.77 12.87 5.62
C ALA A 101 -22.32 13.33 5.80
N LEU A 102 -21.81 13.34 7.04
CA LEU A 102 -20.41 13.65 7.31
C LEU A 102 -19.47 12.69 6.61
N TRP A 103 -19.80 11.39 6.63
CA TRP A 103 -19.03 10.37 5.93
C TRP A 103 -18.98 10.65 4.43
N ALA A 104 -20.12 10.91 3.80
CA ALA A 104 -20.20 11.25 2.38
C ALA A 104 -19.43 12.53 2.04
N VAL A 105 -19.49 13.55 2.91
CA VAL A 105 -18.76 14.81 2.71
C VAL A 105 -17.25 14.59 2.82
N PHE A 106 -16.76 13.94 3.88
CA PHE A 106 -15.33 13.64 4.01
C PHE A 106 -14.84 12.71 2.91
N ALA A 107 -15.68 11.75 2.53
CA ALA A 107 -15.43 10.86 1.43
C ALA A 107 -15.22 11.68 0.16
N LEU A 108 -16.18 12.52 -0.22
CA LEU A 108 -16.08 13.35 -1.42
C LEU A 108 -14.87 14.29 -1.35
N TRP A 109 -14.63 14.90 -0.18
CA TRP A 109 -13.53 15.82 0.04
C TRP A 109 -12.16 15.16 -0.12
N GLY A 110 -11.99 13.89 0.30
CA GLY A 110 -10.76 13.14 0.05
C GLY A 110 -10.66 12.60 -1.39
N LEU A 111 -11.79 12.28 -2.01
CA LEU A 111 -11.84 11.67 -3.34
C LEU A 111 -11.52 12.67 -4.45
N VAL A 112 -12.05 13.89 -4.37
CA VAL A 112 -11.91 14.90 -5.43
C VAL A 112 -10.45 15.30 -5.67
N PRO A 113 -9.65 15.69 -4.66
CA PRO A 113 -8.23 16.00 -4.87
C PRO A 113 -7.45 14.80 -5.40
N LEU A 114 -7.75 13.60 -4.91
CA LEU A 114 -7.12 12.37 -5.40
C LEU A 114 -7.40 12.15 -6.89
N LEU A 115 -8.64 12.35 -7.33
CA LEU A 115 -9.01 12.23 -8.74
C LEU A 115 -8.37 13.30 -9.62
N LEU A 116 -8.17 14.51 -9.12
CA LEU A 116 -7.57 15.62 -9.87
C LEU A 116 -6.03 15.55 -9.95
N THR A 117 -5.39 14.98 -8.92
CA THR A 117 -3.91 14.96 -8.80
C THR A 117 -3.27 13.63 -9.19
N ARG A 118 -4.07 12.58 -9.39
CA ARG A 118 -3.59 11.25 -9.79
C ARG A 118 -2.81 11.32 -11.09
N THR A 119 -1.59 10.80 -11.08
CA THR A 119 -0.81 10.56 -12.29
C THR A 119 -0.68 9.06 -12.50
N VAL A 120 -1.10 8.56 -13.65
CA VAL A 120 -0.98 7.14 -14.05
C VAL A 120 -0.62 7.02 -15.51
N VAL A 121 0.06 5.94 -15.87
CA VAL A 121 0.34 5.60 -17.26
C VAL A 121 -0.54 4.41 -17.64
N LEU A 122 -1.21 4.51 -18.77
CA LEU A 122 -1.95 3.40 -19.37
C LEU A 122 -1.14 2.86 -20.53
N LEU A 123 -0.84 1.57 -20.48
CA LEU A 123 -0.20 0.81 -21.54
C LEU A 123 -1.28 0.04 -22.31
N ASP A 124 -1.41 0.37 -23.59
CA ASP A 124 -2.14 -0.46 -24.53
C ASP A 124 -1.13 -1.43 -25.17
N GLU A 125 -1.21 -2.70 -24.77
CA GLU A 125 -0.31 -3.75 -25.25
C GLU A 125 -0.58 -4.12 -26.71
N GLU A 126 -1.83 -4.01 -27.18
CA GLU A 126 -2.19 -4.35 -28.55
C GLU A 126 -1.72 -3.28 -29.53
N ALA A 127 -1.94 -2.01 -29.18
CA ALA A 127 -1.51 -0.88 -30.01
C ALA A 127 -0.03 -0.49 -29.80
N GLY A 128 0.62 -1.00 -28.75
CA GLY A 128 1.98 -0.59 -28.36
C GLY A 128 2.07 0.89 -28.00
N THR A 129 1.02 1.44 -27.38
CA THR A 129 0.96 2.87 -27.03
C THR A 129 0.88 3.09 -25.53
N LEU A 130 1.46 4.20 -25.10
CA LEU A 130 1.48 4.65 -23.72
C LEU A 130 0.76 5.99 -23.63
N THR A 131 -0.15 6.12 -22.67
CA THR A 131 -0.83 7.38 -22.41
C THR A 131 -0.62 7.80 -20.96
N LEU A 132 0.00 8.97 -20.77
CA LEU A 132 0.15 9.58 -19.46
C LEU A 132 -1.14 10.34 -19.12
N ARG A 133 -1.84 9.91 -18.08
CA ARG A 133 -2.99 10.63 -17.54
C ARG A 133 -2.62 11.34 -16.25
N LYS A 134 -3.00 12.61 -16.17
CA LYS A 134 -2.93 13.41 -14.95
C LYS A 134 -4.32 13.96 -14.66
N GLY A 135 -4.88 13.54 -13.53
CA GLY A 135 -6.26 13.76 -13.18
C GLY A 135 -7.23 13.07 -14.15
N VAL A 136 -8.18 13.85 -14.67
CA VAL A 136 -9.16 13.39 -15.67
C VAL A 136 -8.62 13.52 -17.11
N GLY A 137 -7.55 14.30 -17.29
CA GLY A 137 -6.98 14.61 -18.61
C GLY A 137 -5.86 13.67 -19.05
N THR A 138 -5.67 13.58 -20.36
CA THR A 138 -4.44 13.02 -20.95
C THR A 138 -3.41 14.14 -21.05
N ARG A 139 -2.24 13.93 -20.46
CA ARG A 139 -1.15 14.91 -20.44
C ARG A 139 -0.15 14.67 -21.55
N ASP A 140 0.15 13.40 -21.85
CA ASP A 140 1.15 13.03 -22.85
C ASP A 140 0.83 11.66 -23.46
N ARG A 141 1.41 11.37 -24.63
CA ARG A 141 1.33 10.08 -25.31
C ARG A 141 2.68 9.71 -25.91
N ALA A 142 2.99 8.42 -25.88
CA ALA A 142 4.22 7.88 -26.43
C ALA A 142 3.95 6.51 -27.06
N ARG A 143 4.84 6.10 -27.96
CA ARG A 143 4.90 4.71 -28.41
C ARG A 143 5.80 3.92 -27.49
N LEU A 144 5.54 2.63 -27.37
CA LEU A 144 6.36 1.72 -26.57
C LEU A 144 7.83 1.69 -27.05
N SER A 145 8.06 1.84 -28.35
CA SER A 145 9.39 1.93 -28.96
C SER A 145 10.18 3.19 -28.56
N GLN A 146 9.51 4.19 -28.00
CA GLN A 146 10.14 5.44 -27.53
C GLN A 146 10.54 5.34 -26.06
N VAL A 147 10.25 4.24 -25.36
CA VAL A 147 10.64 4.06 -23.96
C VAL A 147 12.11 3.67 -23.90
N GLU A 148 12.91 4.49 -23.24
CA GLU A 148 14.34 4.24 -23.06
C GLU A 148 14.63 3.57 -21.71
N TYR A 149 13.89 3.93 -20.67
CA TYR A 149 14.00 3.31 -19.36
C TYR A 149 12.66 3.34 -18.62
N ALA A 150 12.45 2.35 -17.77
CA ALA A 150 11.32 2.28 -16.85
C ALA A 150 11.80 1.71 -15.52
N VAL A 151 11.85 2.53 -14.49
CA VAL A 151 12.41 2.18 -13.17
C VAL A 151 11.40 2.53 -12.09
N GLY A 152 11.34 1.75 -11.02
CA GLY A 152 10.51 2.06 -9.86
C GLY A 152 10.94 1.28 -8.65
N GLU A 153 10.83 1.90 -7.48
CA GLU A 153 11.14 1.25 -6.21
C GLU A 153 9.89 0.56 -5.65
N ALA A 154 10.09 -0.59 -5.00
CA ALA A 154 8.99 -1.42 -4.52
C ALA A 154 8.34 -0.93 -3.21
N GLU A 155 8.97 0.03 -2.52
CA GLU A 155 8.52 0.56 -1.22
C GLU A 155 7.30 1.48 -1.34
N ARG A 156 6.54 1.66 -0.25
CA ARG A 156 5.43 2.62 -0.25
C ARG A 156 5.96 4.05 -0.22
N GLY A 157 5.29 4.99 -0.86
CA GLY A 157 5.76 6.37 -0.99
C GLY A 157 6.75 6.59 -2.12
N SER A 158 7.22 5.52 -2.78
CA SER A 158 8.23 5.62 -3.83
C SER A 158 7.67 6.12 -5.16
N MET A 159 8.57 6.58 -6.01
CA MET A 159 8.24 7.05 -7.36
C MET A 159 8.70 6.03 -8.42
N GLY A 160 7.92 5.92 -9.48
CA GLY A 160 8.31 5.30 -10.73
C GLY A 160 8.71 6.37 -11.74
N LEU A 161 9.72 6.08 -12.55
CA LEU A 161 10.24 6.95 -13.59
C LEU A 161 10.19 6.21 -14.93
N ILE A 162 9.60 6.85 -15.93
CA ILE A 162 9.60 6.34 -17.30
C ILE A 162 10.21 7.41 -18.20
N GLY A 163 11.34 7.09 -18.83
CA GLY A 163 11.99 7.94 -19.82
C GLY A 163 11.45 7.64 -21.20
N VAL A 164 10.90 8.65 -21.86
CA VAL A 164 10.40 8.57 -23.24
C VAL A 164 11.22 9.51 -24.11
N ARG A 165 11.83 9.01 -25.18
CA ARG A 165 12.54 9.82 -26.18
C ARG A 165 11.85 9.69 -27.54
N ALA A 166 11.32 10.78 -28.06
CA ALA A 166 10.85 10.80 -29.44
C ALA A 166 12.03 10.92 -30.42
N GLU A 167 11.81 10.52 -31.68
CA GLU A 167 12.80 10.69 -32.74
C GLU A 167 13.12 12.18 -32.91
N GLY A 168 14.41 12.52 -32.84
CA GLY A 168 14.89 13.90 -32.94
C GLY A 168 14.95 14.68 -31.61
N GLU A 169 14.53 14.10 -30.48
CA GLU A 169 14.73 14.71 -29.16
C GLU A 169 16.12 14.38 -28.61
N ALA A 170 16.87 15.39 -28.17
CA ALA A 170 18.21 15.24 -27.62
C ALA A 170 18.21 14.59 -26.23
N GLU A 171 17.20 14.87 -25.40
CA GLU A 171 17.06 14.33 -24.05
C GLU A 171 15.71 13.62 -23.89
N PRO A 172 15.66 12.52 -23.11
CA PRO A 172 14.42 11.81 -22.86
C PRO A 172 13.51 12.61 -21.92
N ARG A 173 12.24 12.74 -22.28
CA ARG A 173 11.20 13.27 -21.40
C ARG A 173 10.94 12.29 -20.27
N GLN A 174 10.98 12.79 -19.04
CA GLN A 174 10.78 11.97 -17.85
C GLN A 174 9.34 12.06 -17.35
N TRP A 175 8.65 10.93 -17.34
CA TRP A 175 7.34 10.78 -16.72
C TRP A 175 7.50 10.24 -15.30
N VAL A 176 6.98 10.98 -14.33
CA VAL A 176 7.01 10.62 -12.91
C VAL A 176 5.65 10.03 -12.50
N ILE A 177 5.67 8.80 -12.00
CA ILE A 177 4.49 8.09 -11.49
C ILE A 177 4.63 8.01 -9.97
N PRO A 178 3.85 8.78 -9.19
CA PRO A 178 3.91 8.72 -7.74
C PRO A 178 3.34 7.39 -7.23
N GLU A 179 3.86 6.93 -6.09
CA GLU A 179 3.31 5.81 -5.32
C GLU A 179 3.28 4.49 -6.09
N ILE A 180 4.29 4.23 -6.91
CA ILE A 180 4.36 3.02 -7.75
C ILE A 180 4.41 1.74 -6.90
N GLY A 181 5.05 1.81 -5.73
CA GLY A 181 5.14 0.71 -4.76
C GLY A 181 3.98 0.65 -3.75
N TRP A 182 2.87 1.36 -3.97
CA TRP A 182 1.70 1.36 -3.06
C TRP A 182 1.16 -0.06 -2.80
N ASP A 183 0.96 -0.82 -3.88
CA ASP A 183 0.47 -2.20 -3.86
C ASP A 183 1.15 -3.05 -4.96
N ALA A 184 0.96 -4.37 -4.92
CA ALA A 184 1.58 -5.28 -5.88
C ALA A 184 1.10 -5.03 -7.31
N ALA A 185 -0.21 -4.87 -7.52
CA ALA A 185 -0.79 -4.73 -8.85
C ALA A 185 -0.37 -3.44 -9.59
N ALA A 186 -0.12 -2.34 -8.86
CA ALA A 186 0.46 -1.13 -9.43
C ALA A 186 1.89 -1.36 -9.92
N PHE A 187 2.69 -2.07 -9.12
CA PHE A 187 4.07 -2.41 -9.43
C PHE A 187 4.16 -3.46 -10.56
N ASP A 188 3.25 -4.43 -10.60
CA ASP A 188 3.18 -5.41 -11.67
C ASP A 188 2.82 -4.76 -13.02
N GLY A 189 2.08 -3.65 -13.02
CA GLY A 189 1.91 -2.82 -14.22
C GLY A 189 3.23 -2.28 -14.77
N LEU A 190 4.15 -1.83 -13.90
CA LEU A 190 5.49 -1.40 -14.31
C LEU A 190 6.30 -2.57 -14.88
N ARG A 191 6.21 -3.75 -14.26
CA ARG A 191 6.89 -4.96 -14.73
C ARG A 191 6.42 -5.37 -16.12
N VAL A 192 5.11 -5.27 -16.38
CA VAL A 192 4.54 -5.55 -17.71
C VAL A 192 5.01 -4.52 -18.73
N LEU A 193 5.07 -3.24 -18.35
CA LEU A 193 5.63 -2.20 -19.22
C LEU A 193 7.11 -2.46 -19.54
N GLN A 194 7.91 -2.86 -18.55
CA GLN A 194 9.31 -3.25 -18.77
C GLN A 194 9.42 -4.41 -19.74
N GLN A 195 8.62 -5.46 -19.53
CA GLN A 195 8.57 -6.63 -20.42
C GLN A 195 8.19 -6.24 -21.85
N ALA A 196 7.15 -5.42 -22.01
CA ALA A 196 6.66 -4.98 -23.30
C ALA A 196 7.68 -4.09 -24.03
N ALA A 197 8.42 -3.25 -23.30
CA ALA A 197 9.51 -2.42 -23.83
C ALA A 197 10.80 -3.21 -24.13
N GLY A 198 10.83 -4.53 -23.88
CA GLY A 198 12.00 -5.38 -24.11
C GLY A 198 13.06 -5.33 -23.01
N PHE A 199 12.76 -4.74 -21.85
CA PHE A 199 13.63 -4.75 -20.68
C PHE A 199 13.44 -6.02 -19.85
N THR A 200 14.47 -6.37 -19.07
CA THR A 200 14.33 -7.38 -18.01
C THR A 200 13.37 -6.86 -16.94
N PRO A 201 12.22 -7.51 -16.71
CA PRO A 201 11.26 -7.05 -15.72
C PRO A 201 11.85 -7.14 -14.31
N ALA A 202 11.54 -6.15 -13.46
CA ALA A 202 11.91 -6.19 -12.07
C ALA A 202 11.35 -7.45 -11.38
N PRO A 203 11.99 -7.97 -10.32
CA PRO A 203 11.40 -9.02 -9.49
C PRO A 203 10.05 -8.59 -8.92
N PRO A 204 9.15 -9.53 -8.55
CA PRO A 204 7.88 -9.20 -7.92
C PRO A 204 8.08 -8.32 -6.68
N ARG A 205 7.18 -7.35 -6.46
CA ARG A 205 7.25 -6.38 -5.35
C ARG A 205 7.56 -7.03 -3.99
N ARG A 206 6.95 -8.19 -3.71
CA ARG A 206 7.16 -8.93 -2.45
C ARG A 206 8.61 -9.34 -2.21
N VAL A 207 9.36 -9.66 -3.26
CA VAL A 207 10.77 -10.07 -3.19
C VAL A 207 11.62 -8.85 -2.85
N LEU A 208 11.41 -7.75 -3.58
CA LEU A 208 12.13 -6.50 -3.38
C LEU A 208 11.87 -5.89 -1.99
N VAL A 209 10.62 -5.91 -1.52
CA VAL A 209 10.28 -5.45 -0.16
C VAL A 209 10.89 -6.35 0.91
N ALA A 210 10.93 -7.67 0.70
CA ALA A 210 11.56 -8.58 1.66
C ALA A 210 13.08 -8.38 1.73
N GLU A 211 13.72 -8.10 0.60
CA GLU A 211 15.13 -7.74 0.52
C GLU A 211 15.43 -6.40 1.19
N ALA A 212 14.68 -5.34 0.88
CA ALA A 212 14.84 -4.04 1.52
C ALA A 212 14.64 -4.10 3.04
N ARG A 213 13.65 -4.87 3.51
CA ARG A 213 13.44 -5.12 4.95
C ARG A 213 14.61 -5.86 5.60
N ARG A 214 15.21 -6.84 4.92
CA ARG A 214 16.42 -7.53 5.41
C ARG A 214 17.58 -6.55 5.53
N ALA A 215 17.85 -5.79 4.48
CA ALA A 215 18.92 -4.79 4.46
C ALA A 215 18.71 -3.66 5.50
N HIS A 216 17.47 -3.23 5.73
CA HIS A 216 17.18 -2.23 6.77
C HIS A 216 17.39 -2.79 8.18
N ARG A 217 16.92 -4.02 8.46
CA ARG A 217 17.18 -4.68 9.75
C ARG A 217 18.67 -4.84 10.02
N GLU A 218 19.42 -5.33 9.04
CA GLU A 218 20.88 -5.49 9.17
C GLU A 218 21.57 -4.16 9.48
N ARG A 219 21.23 -3.08 8.76
CA ARG A 219 21.73 -1.72 9.03
C ARG A 219 21.43 -1.28 10.45
N ASN A 220 20.17 -1.42 10.90
CA ASN A 220 19.79 -1.07 12.26
C ASN A 220 20.54 -1.91 13.31
N HIS A 221 20.71 -3.21 13.08
CA HIS A 221 21.48 -4.08 13.98
C HIS A 221 22.95 -3.65 14.06
N ARG A 222 23.57 -3.32 12.91
CA ARG A 222 24.94 -2.81 12.87
C ARG A 222 25.08 -1.49 13.62
N GLU A 223 24.15 -0.57 13.43
CA GLU A 223 24.13 0.71 14.14
C GLU A 223 23.97 0.53 15.65
N LEU A 224 23.06 -0.35 16.08
CA LEU A 224 22.86 -0.66 17.50
C LEU A 224 24.11 -1.33 18.11
N ALA A 225 24.69 -2.30 17.41
CA ALA A 225 25.91 -2.96 17.85
C ALA A 225 27.06 -1.96 18.00
N ALA A 226 27.25 -1.09 17.00
CA ALA A 226 28.27 -0.04 17.02
C ALA A 226 28.06 0.93 18.20
N ARG A 227 26.81 1.37 18.46
CA ARG A 227 26.49 2.24 19.60
C ARG A 227 26.74 1.57 20.95
N ALA A 228 26.54 0.26 21.04
CA ALA A 228 26.77 -0.50 22.25
C ALA A 228 28.24 -0.97 22.40
N GLY A 229 29.12 -0.72 21.42
CA GLY A 229 30.47 -1.29 21.41
C GLY A 229 30.51 -2.81 21.25
N MET A 230 29.40 -3.41 20.78
CA MET A 230 29.27 -4.85 20.56
C MET A 230 29.93 -5.24 19.23
N PRO A 231 30.81 -6.27 19.20
CA PRO A 231 31.43 -6.73 17.98
C PRO A 231 30.40 -7.35 17.01
N TRP A 232 30.45 -6.93 15.75
CA TRP A 232 29.55 -7.42 14.71
C TRP A 232 29.89 -8.85 14.27
N ARG A 233 28.87 -9.67 14.05
CA ARG A 233 28.98 -11.01 13.46
C ARG A 233 27.96 -11.15 12.32
N GLU A 234 28.36 -11.78 11.22
CA GLU A 234 27.50 -11.94 10.04
C GLU A 234 26.23 -12.78 10.30
N GLU A 235 26.25 -13.62 11.32
CA GLU A 235 25.09 -14.40 11.79
C GLU A 235 23.93 -13.48 12.22
N TYR A 236 24.23 -12.30 12.76
CA TYR A 236 23.23 -11.33 13.23
C TYR A 236 22.43 -10.67 12.10
N ALA A 237 22.93 -10.73 10.86
CA ALA A 237 22.20 -10.28 9.69
C ALA A 237 21.04 -11.23 9.33
N ARG A 238 21.19 -12.53 9.67
CA ARG A 238 20.27 -13.59 9.27
C ARG A 238 19.36 -14.05 10.41
N ASP A 239 19.86 -14.05 11.64
CA ASP A 239 19.13 -14.48 12.83
C ASP A 239 18.90 -13.33 13.81
N GLU A 240 17.64 -12.88 13.88
CA GLU A 240 17.20 -11.81 14.75
C GLU A 240 17.18 -12.22 16.23
N ALA A 241 16.91 -13.49 16.53
CA ALA A 241 16.86 -13.98 17.90
C ALA A 241 18.27 -14.02 18.50
N LEU A 242 19.26 -14.46 17.72
CA LEU A 242 20.66 -14.43 18.13
C LEU A 242 21.15 -13.00 18.37
N PHE A 243 20.85 -12.06 17.48
CA PHE A 243 21.21 -10.65 17.68
C PHE A 243 20.60 -10.09 18.97
N ARG A 244 19.31 -10.33 19.22
CA ARG A 244 18.63 -9.81 20.42
C ARG A 244 19.17 -10.41 21.70
N ALA A 245 19.39 -11.72 21.74
CA ALA A 245 19.94 -12.40 22.91
C ALA A 245 21.33 -11.85 23.27
N GLU A 246 22.17 -11.64 22.26
CA GLU A 246 23.51 -11.08 22.45
C GLU A 246 23.46 -9.61 22.86
N PHE A 247 22.63 -8.80 22.20
CA PHE A 247 22.47 -7.39 22.52
C PHE A 247 21.94 -7.18 23.95
N ASP A 248 20.99 -8.01 24.39
CA ASP A 248 20.50 -7.98 25.77
C ASP A 248 21.58 -8.40 26.77
N ARG A 249 22.45 -9.36 26.42
CA ARG A 249 23.62 -9.71 27.23
C ARG A 249 24.56 -8.52 27.39
N ILE A 250 24.97 -7.89 26.27
CA ILE A 250 25.85 -6.72 26.28
C ILE A 250 25.25 -5.60 27.12
N ARG A 251 23.93 -5.36 27.01
CA ARG A 251 23.24 -4.36 27.83
C ARG A 251 23.29 -4.69 29.32
N ARG A 252 23.24 -5.97 29.70
CA ARG A 252 23.42 -6.40 31.11
C ARG A 252 24.86 -6.25 31.58
N VAL A 253 25.86 -6.52 30.72
CA VAL A 253 27.28 -6.30 31.00
C VAL A 253 27.56 -4.82 31.26
N LEU A 254 27.13 -3.93 30.36
CA LEU A 254 27.23 -2.47 30.54
C LEU A 254 26.48 -1.97 31.79
N GLY A 255 25.37 -2.63 32.13
CA GLY A 255 24.62 -2.37 33.37
C GLY A 255 25.20 -3.01 34.64
N GLY A 256 26.38 -3.64 34.57
CA GLY A 256 27.05 -4.29 35.71
C GLY A 256 26.36 -5.54 36.26
N LYS A 257 25.38 -6.11 35.54
CA LYS A 257 24.60 -7.28 35.95
C LYS A 257 25.18 -8.61 35.50
N GLU A 258 26.15 -8.59 34.59
CA GLU A 258 26.78 -9.77 34.00
C GLU A 258 28.28 -9.49 33.78
N GLN A 259 29.14 -10.51 33.91
CA GLN A 259 30.58 -10.31 33.71
C GLN A 259 30.92 -10.16 32.21
N PRO A 260 31.79 -9.20 31.83
CA PRO A 260 32.21 -9.02 30.44
C PRO A 260 33.01 -10.22 29.94
N ARG A 261 32.79 -10.63 28.70
CA ARG A 261 33.62 -11.62 28.00
C ARG A 261 34.76 -10.94 27.25
N GLU A 262 35.72 -11.73 26.79
CA GLU A 262 36.81 -11.21 25.95
C GLU A 262 36.24 -10.59 24.66
N GLY A 263 36.57 -9.31 24.42
CA GLY A 263 36.05 -8.52 23.31
C GLY A 263 34.71 -7.81 23.56
N ASP A 264 34.10 -7.98 24.74
CA ASP A 264 32.94 -7.19 25.15
C ASP A 264 33.35 -5.77 25.57
N PRO A 265 32.44 -4.78 25.43
CA PRO A 265 32.67 -3.44 25.91
C PRO A 265 32.76 -3.42 27.44
N THR A 266 33.69 -2.64 27.97
CA THR A 266 33.81 -2.41 29.41
C THR A 266 32.75 -1.41 29.88
N PRO A 267 32.10 -1.64 31.04
CA PRO A 267 31.11 -0.73 31.61
C PRO A 267 31.68 0.64 31.96
#